data_AF-A0A1Q9CX78-F1
#
_entry.id   AF-A0A1Q9CX78-F1
#
_cell.length_a   1.000
_cell.length_b   1.000
_cell.length_c   1.000
_cell.angle_alpha   90.00
_cell.angle_beta   90.00
_cell.angle_gamma   90.00
#
_symmetry.space_group_name_H-M   'P 1'
#
loop_
_entity.id
_entity.type
_entity.pdbx_description
1 polymer ?
#
loop_
_entity_poly.entity_id
_entity_poly.type
_entity_poly.pdbx_seq_one_letter_code
_entity_poly.pdbx_strand_id
1 'polypeptide(L)'
;MDLRADFIALSETSAVQRTQLVTSSAFRKVGFKAHWGAAVQPHTRRETDTVSMRGLAAGVALAARLPSRAARPPMSQEALATCRLSDAFVRLGALEVRVITIYGVPQSETDSRDRTNALLQQAFHRAVQCAVPCIVAGDFNVRPFELPAGQAFQSQGYQDVFDLHQGSTGTVLPDDGNGQ
;
A
#
# COMPACT_ATOMS: atom_id res chain seq x y z
N MET A 1 -13.89 5.59 15.55
CA MET A 1 -13.38 4.28 15.10
C MET A 1 -12.09 4.06 15.86
N ASP A 2 -12.11 3.24 16.92
CA ASP A 2 -10.92 2.94 17.72
C ASP A 2 -10.18 1.76 17.07
N LEU A 3 -9.53 2.03 15.94
CA LEU A 3 -8.61 1.07 15.33
C LEU A 3 -7.36 1.05 16.21
N ARG A 4 -7.18 -0.02 16.98
CA ARG A 4 -6.00 -0.28 17.82
C ARG A 4 -4.78 -0.65 16.95
N ALA A 5 -4.40 0.24 16.04
CA ALA A 5 -3.31 0.06 15.11
C ALA A 5 -2.37 1.27 15.12
N ASP A 6 -1.07 1.00 15.07
CA ASP A 6 -0.02 2.03 15.00
C ASP A 6 0.06 2.68 13.61
N PHE A 7 -0.19 1.88 12.58
CA PHE A 7 -0.37 2.34 11.21
C PHE A 7 -1.35 1.42 10.46
N ILE A 8 -1.91 1.92 9.37
CA ILE A 8 -2.91 1.26 8.54
C ILE A 8 -2.51 1.43 7.08
N ALA A 9 -2.38 0.33 6.36
CA ALA A 9 -2.26 0.31 4.90
C ALA A 9 -3.66 0.33 4.28
N LEU A 10 -3.90 1.24 3.34
CA LEU A 10 -5.18 1.45 2.67
C LEU A 10 -4.99 1.19 1.18
N SER A 11 -5.78 0.26 0.63
CA SER A 11 -5.84 -0.08 -0.79
C SER A 11 -7.22 0.29 -1.37
N GLU A 12 -7.36 0.25 -2.69
CA GLU A 12 -8.63 0.57 -3.39
C GLU A 12 -9.22 1.97 -3.10
N THR A 13 -8.36 2.96 -2.86
CA THR A 13 -8.85 4.33 -2.64
C THR A 13 -9.19 5.00 -3.98
N SER A 14 -10.34 5.65 -4.06
CA SER A 14 -10.74 6.50 -5.21
C SER A 14 -10.33 7.97 -5.02
N ALA A 15 -9.31 8.20 -4.19
CA ALA A 15 -8.94 9.52 -3.69
C ALA A 15 -8.21 10.36 -4.76
N VAL A 16 -8.96 11.24 -5.42
CA VAL A 16 -8.41 12.34 -6.21
C VAL A 16 -7.67 13.33 -5.29
N GLN A 17 -6.85 14.23 -5.85
CA GLN A 17 -6.01 15.15 -5.09
C GLN A 17 -6.77 15.91 -3.99
N ARG A 18 -7.97 16.44 -4.30
CA ARG A 18 -8.80 17.14 -3.32
C ARG A 18 -9.27 16.22 -2.19
N THR A 19 -9.62 14.98 -2.50
CA THR A 19 -10.01 13.97 -1.52
C THR A 19 -8.84 13.59 -0.62
N GLN A 20 -7.63 13.44 -1.17
CA GLN A 20 -6.43 13.20 -0.35
C GLN A 20 -6.21 14.32 0.68
N LEU A 21 -6.40 15.59 0.31
CA LEU A 21 -6.25 16.74 1.22
C LEU A 21 -7.31 16.77 2.33
N VAL A 22 -8.57 16.57 1.98
CA VAL A 22 -9.68 16.55 2.94
C VAL A 22 -9.53 15.36 3.89
N THR A 23 -9.26 14.17 3.36
CA THR A 23 -9.08 12.94 4.14
C THR A 23 -7.82 13.00 5.01
N SER A 24 -6.73 13.61 4.55
CA SER A 24 -5.55 13.86 5.40
C SER A 24 -5.87 14.74 6.60
N SER A 25 -6.71 15.75 6.40
CA SER A 25 -7.17 16.61 7.49
C SER A 25 -8.06 15.85 8.47
N ALA A 26 -8.90 14.94 7.98
CA ALA A 26 -9.70 14.05 8.83
C ALA A 26 -8.81 13.05 9.61
N PHE A 27 -7.83 12.42 8.97
CA PHE A 27 -6.86 11.54 9.65
C PHE A 27 -6.11 12.29 10.75
N ARG A 28 -5.68 13.53 10.50
CA ARG A 28 -4.99 14.35 11.51
C ARG A 28 -5.86 14.60 12.75
N LYS A 29 -7.16 14.82 12.58
CA LYS A 29 -8.11 15.00 13.71
C LYS A 29 -8.20 13.78 14.61
N VAL A 30 -7.92 12.59 14.07
CA VAL A 30 -7.91 11.32 14.83
C VAL A 30 -6.49 10.82 15.13
N GLY A 31 -5.47 11.68 14.97
CA GLY A 31 -4.09 11.38 15.37
C GLY A 31 -3.25 10.64 14.34
N PHE A 32 -3.71 10.51 13.09
CA PHE A 32 -2.97 9.86 12.01
C PHE A 32 -2.36 10.87 11.03
N LYS A 33 -1.13 10.59 10.59
CA LYS A 33 -0.49 11.22 9.43
C LYS A 33 -0.62 10.30 8.22
N ALA A 34 -1.23 10.78 7.15
CA ALA A 34 -1.39 10.04 5.91
C ALA A 34 -0.24 10.31 4.93
N HIS A 35 0.27 9.25 4.30
CA HIS A 35 1.23 9.26 3.20
C HIS A 35 0.57 8.59 2.00
N TRP A 36 0.22 9.38 1.00
CA TRP A 36 -0.55 8.90 -0.15
C TRP A 36 0.35 8.44 -1.30
N GLY A 37 -0.16 7.51 -2.10
CA GLY A 37 0.29 7.30 -3.47
C GLY A 37 -0.13 8.47 -4.38
N ALA A 38 0.19 8.36 -5.67
CA ALA A 38 -0.28 9.34 -6.64
C ALA A 38 -1.82 9.41 -6.65
N ALA A 39 -2.35 10.62 -6.83
CA ALA A 39 -3.80 10.83 -6.89
C ALA A 39 -4.38 10.17 -8.14
N VAL A 40 -5.48 9.45 -7.97
CA VAL A 40 -6.22 8.86 -9.10
C VAL A 40 -6.85 9.96 -9.94
N GLN A 41 -6.97 9.75 -11.26
CA GLN A 41 -7.63 10.72 -12.12
C GLN A 41 -9.13 10.82 -11.79
N PRO A 42 -9.70 12.03 -11.71
CA PRO A 42 -11.15 12.20 -11.52
C PRO A 42 -11.93 11.58 -12.67
N HIS A 43 -13.11 11.01 -12.38
CA HIS A 43 -14.07 10.73 -13.44
C HIS A 43 -14.59 12.06 -14.00
N THR A 44 -14.30 12.36 -15.27
CA THR A 44 -14.88 13.52 -15.95
C THR A 44 -16.32 13.20 -16.33
N ARG A 45 -17.31 13.69 -15.58
CA ARG A 45 -18.71 13.64 -16.02
C ARG A 45 -18.92 14.80 -17.00
N ARG A 46 -19.06 14.48 -18.29
CA ARG A 46 -19.08 15.41 -19.44
C ARG A 46 -20.16 16.52 -19.44
N GLU A 47 -20.98 16.66 -18.39
CA GLU A 47 -22.17 17.55 -18.42
C GLU A 47 -22.29 18.54 -17.26
N THR A 48 -21.36 18.54 -16.29
CA THR A 48 -21.43 19.44 -15.14
C THR A 48 -20.05 19.96 -14.79
N ASP A 49 -19.91 21.28 -14.66
CA ASP A 49 -18.67 22.03 -14.36
C ASP A 49 -18.11 21.80 -12.95
N THR A 50 -18.47 20.66 -12.33
CA THR A 50 -18.07 20.25 -10.99
C THR A 50 -17.13 19.04 -11.09
N VAL A 51 -15.86 19.25 -10.73
CA VAL A 51 -14.85 18.18 -10.67
C VAL A 51 -15.30 17.10 -9.68
N SER A 52 -15.43 15.86 -10.15
CA SER A 52 -15.79 14.71 -9.31
C SER A 52 -14.77 14.49 -8.19
N MET A 53 -15.27 14.25 -6.97
CA MET A 53 -14.46 13.91 -5.79
C MET A 53 -14.01 12.43 -5.77
N ARG A 54 -14.38 11.64 -6.78
CA ARG A 54 -14.02 10.21 -6.92
C ARG A 54 -13.39 9.92 -8.28
N GLY A 55 -12.20 9.33 -8.25
CA GLY A 55 -11.52 8.78 -9.43
C GLY A 55 -11.71 7.27 -9.55
N LEU A 56 -10.97 6.64 -10.45
CA LEU A 56 -10.87 5.18 -10.50
C LEU A 56 -10.34 4.65 -9.15
N ALA A 57 -10.89 3.53 -8.68
CA ALA A 57 -10.51 2.93 -7.40
C ALA A 57 -9.17 2.19 -7.55
N ALA A 58 -8.07 2.94 -7.61
CA ALA A 58 -6.72 2.39 -7.82
C ALA A 58 -5.67 2.94 -6.83
N GLY A 59 -6.04 3.92 -6.02
CA GLY A 59 -5.12 4.65 -5.15
C GLY A 59 -4.79 3.88 -3.87
N VAL A 60 -3.65 4.21 -3.27
CA VAL A 60 -3.23 3.67 -1.97
C VAL A 60 -2.81 4.75 -1.00
N ALA A 61 -2.78 4.42 0.30
CA ALA A 61 -2.19 5.27 1.33
C ALA A 61 -1.70 4.46 2.54
N LEU A 62 -0.75 5.06 3.26
CA LEU A 62 -0.37 4.65 4.61
C LEU A 62 -0.83 5.72 5.61
N ALA A 63 -1.65 5.36 6.58
CA ALA A 63 -1.98 6.24 7.70
C ALA A 63 -1.23 5.76 8.95
N ALA A 64 -0.40 6.60 9.57
CA ALA A 64 0.37 6.25 10.77
C ALA A 64 0.12 7.20 11.95
N ARG A 65 -0.08 6.66 13.16
CA ARG A 65 -0.12 7.43 14.43
C ARG A 65 1.28 7.76 14.94
N LEU A 66 2.22 6.87 14.63
CA LEU A 66 3.61 6.99 15.04
C LEU A 66 4.38 8.01 14.18
N PRO A 67 5.53 8.53 14.68
CA PRO A 67 6.39 9.40 13.90
C PRO A 67 6.73 8.76 12.55
N SER A 68 6.43 9.47 11.47
CA SER A 68 6.55 8.93 10.12
C SER A 68 6.87 10.01 9.09
N ARG A 69 7.50 9.59 8.00
CA ARG A 69 7.95 10.46 6.90
C ARG A 69 7.79 9.76 5.56
N ALA A 70 7.46 10.52 4.52
CA ALA A 70 7.52 10.02 3.16
C ALA A 70 8.95 9.57 2.81
N ALA A 71 9.07 8.50 2.02
CA ALA A 71 10.36 8.02 1.58
C ALA A 71 11.02 8.99 0.58
N ARG A 72 12.35 9.07 0.62
CA ARG A 72 13.16 9.89 -0.29
C ARG A 72 14.34 9.09 -0.84
N PRO A 73 14.70 9.24 -2.13
CA PRO A 73 14.00 10.03 -3.17
C PRO A 73 12.58 9.50 -3.42
N PRO A 74 11.66 10.25 -4.06
CA PRO A 74 10.33 9.72 -4.38
C PRO A 74 10.40 8.49 -5.29
N MET A 75 9.28 7.77 -5.44
CA MET A 75 9.18 6.68 -6.42
C MET A 75 9.40 7.16 -7.86
N SER A 76 9.70 6.23 -8.77
CA SER A 76 9.81 6.53 -10.20
C SER A 76 8.46 7.03 -10.75
N GLN A 77 8.52 7.79 -11.86
CA GLN A 77 7.29 8.27 -12.52
C GLN A 77 6.41 7.12 -12.99
N GLU A 78 7.01 6.01 -13.43
CA GLU A 78 6.28 4.80 -13.81
C GLU A 78 5.47 4.22 -12.63
N ALA A 79 6.10 4.09 -11.46
CA ALA A 79 5.44 3.60 -10.25
C ALA A 79 4.32 4.55 -9.79
N LEU A 80 4.59 5.86 -9.82
CA LEU A 80 3.58 6.87 -9.47
C LEU A 80 2.40 6.85 -10.45
N ALA A 81 2.63 6.69 -11.75
CA ALA A 81 1.57 6.68 -12.76
C ALA A 81 0.55 5.55 -12.53
N THR A 82 0.94 4.46 -11.85
CA THR A 82 0.02 3.38 -11.50
C THR A 82 -1.01 3.77 -10.44
N CYS A 83 -0.73 4.79 -9.61
CA CYS A 83 -1.45 5.16 -8.39
C CYS A 83 -1.50 4.07 -7.29
N ARG A 84 -0.98 2.87 -7.58
CA ARG A 84 -1.16 1.64 -6.79
C ARG A 84 -0.04 1.39 -5.78
N LEU A 85 0.86 2.36 -5.60
CA LEU A 85 2.01 2.26 -4.70
C LEU A 85 2.16 3.53 -3.84
N SER A 86 2.47 3.34 -2.55
CA SER A 86 2.95 4.40 -1.65
C SER A 86 4.07 3.87 -0.76
N ASP A 87 4.96 4.75 -0.32
CA ASP A 87 6.16 4.37 0.43
C ASP A 87 6.54 5.44 1.46
N ALA A 88 6.65 4.99 2.70
CA ALA A 88 6.97 5.82 3.83
C ALA A 88 7.77 5.04 4.88
N PHE A 89 8.43 5.79 5.76
CA PHE A 89 9.08 5.24 6.93
C PHE A 89 8.24 5.55 8.16
N VAL A 90 8.09 4.56 9.03
CA VAL A 90 7.40 4.65 10.33
C VAL A 90 8.39 4.26 11.42
N ARG A 91 8.44 5.04 12.50
CA ARG A 91 9.31 4.74 13.64
C ARG A 91 8.53 3.95 14.71
N LEU A 92 8.93 2.70 14.92
CA LEU A 92 8.47 1.84 16.00
C LEU A 92 9.49 1.95 17.16
N GLY A 93 9.29 2.92 18.05
CA GLY A 93 10.26 3.24 19.10
C GLY A 93 11.61 3.70 18.52
N ALA A 94 12.67 2.95 18.79
CA ALA A 94 14.02 3.22 18.26
C ALA A 94 14.22 2.70 16.83
N LEU A 95 13.36 1.81 16.34
CA LEU A 95 13.48 1.17 15.03
C LEU A 95 12.74 1.98 13.97
N GLU A 96 13.40 2.26 12.84
CA GLU A 96 12.72 2.77 11.65
C GLU A 96 12.38 1.60 10.73
N VAL A 97 11.11 1.51 10.31
CA VAL A 97 10.60 0.48 9.42
C VAL A 97 10.09 1.16 8.16
N ARG A 98 10.48 0.64 7.00
CA ARG A 98 9.90 1.05 5.73
C ARG A 98 8.57 0.34 5.53
N VAL A 99 7.54 1.05 5.08
CA VAL A 99 6.24 0.46 4.76
C VAL A 99 5.89 0.84 3.34
N ILE A 100 5.72 -0.17 2.49
CA ILE A 100 5.28 -0.03 1.11
C ILE A 100 3.84 -0.54 1.03
N THR A 101 2.91 0.36 0.72
CA THR A 101 1.52 -0.03 0.49
C THR A 101 1.29 -0.29 -1.00
N ILE A 102 0.64 -1.41 -1.32
CA ILE A 102 0.34 -1.84 -2.68
C ILE A 102 -1.15 -2.10 -2.86
N TYR A 103 -1.63 -1.87 -4.08
CA TYR A 103 -2.93 -2.35 -4.53
C TYR A 103 -2.77 -3.06 -5.87
N GLY A 104 -2.71 -4.39 -5.82
CA GLY A 104 -2.61 -5.25 -6.99
C GLY A 104 -3.79 -5.05 -7.94
N VAL A 105 -3.61 -5.47 -9.18
CA VAL A 105 -4.64 -5.34 -10.20
C VAL A 105 -5.72 -6.41 -9.97
N PRO A 106 -7.01 -6.04 -9.89
CA PRO A 106 -8.10 -7.00 -9.74
C PRO A 106 -8.03 -8.13 -10.77
N GLN A 107 -8.31 -9.36 -10.34
CA GLN A 107 -8.20 -10.54 -11.22
C GLN A 107 -9.14 -10.48 -12.44
N SER A 108 -10.21 -9.69 -12.37
CA SER A 108 -11.15 -9.46 -13.47
C SER A 108 -10.60 -8.59 -14.60
N GLU A 109 -9.48 -7.88 -14.39
CA GLU A 109 -8.81 -7.12 -15.44
C GLU A 109 -7.86 -8.00 -16.26
N THR A 110 -7.68 -7.64 -17.54
CA THR A 110 -6.71 -8.28 -18.44
C THR A 110 -5.28 -8.12 -17.91
N ASP A 111 -4.50 -9.20 -18.03
CA ASP A 111 -3.09 -9.31 -17.60
C ASP A 111 -2.88 -8.93 -16.12
N SER A 112 -3.89 -9.16 -15.28
CA SER A 112 -3.89 -8.78 -13.85
C SER A 112 -2.70 -9.35 -13.08
N ARG A 113 -2.34 -10.63 -13.30
CA ARG A 113 -1.18 -11.27 -12.68
C ARG A 113 0.14 -10.61 -13.10
N ASP A 114 0.34 -10.37 -14.40
CA ASP A 114 1.57 -9.78 -14.91
C ASP A 114 1.74 -8.32 -14.48
N ARG A 115 0.65 -7.55 -14.49
CA ARG A 115 0.64 -6.16 -14.01
C ARG A 115 0.88 -6.10 -12.51
N THR A 116 0.32 -7.03 -11.73
CA THR A 116 0.61 -7.13 -10.29
C THR A 116 2.05 -7.55 -10.02
N ASN A 117 2.60 -8.47 -10.82
CA ASN A 117 4.01 -8.84 -10.76
C ASN A 117 4.92 -7.63 -11.05
N ALA A 118 4.57 -6.79 -12.02
CA ALA A 118 5.31 -5.55 -12.29
C ALA A 118 5.27 -4.56 -11.12
N LEU A 119 4.10 -4.39 -10.48
CA LEU A 119 3.97 -3.57 -9.26
C LEU A 119 4.83 -4.11 -8.11
N LEU A 120 4.80 -5.44 -7.89
CA LEU A 120 5.64 -6.09 -6.90
C LEU A 120 7.13 -5.93 -7.22
N GLN A 121 7.53 -6.01 -8.49
CA GLN A 121 8.92 -5.81 -8.90
C GLN A 121 9.40 -4.39 -8.57
N GLN A 122 8.55 -3.38 -8.81
CA GLN A 122 8.85 -2.00 -8.43
C GLN A 122 8.94 -1.85 -6.90
N ALA A 123 8.04 -2.47 -6.14
CA ALA A 123 8.10 -2.51 -4.69
C ALA A 123 9.37 -3.21 -4.18
N PHE A 124 9.80 -4.30 -4.83
CA PHE A 124 11.02 -5.03 -4.48
C PHE A 124 12.26 -4.17 -4.68
N HIS A 125 12.41 -3.58 -5.86
CA HIS A 125 13.49 -2.63 -6.16
C HIS A 125 13.51 -1.50 -5.14
N ARG A 126 12.33 -1.04 -4.71
CA ARG A 126 12.22 -0.01 -3.70
C ARG A 126 12.71 -0.51 -2.35
N ALA A 127 12.26 -1.68 -1.91
CA ALA A 127 12.57 -2.26 -0.62
C ALA A 127 14.07 -2.49 -0.42
N VAL A 128 14.77 -2.98 -1.44
CA VAL A 128 16.22 -3.28 -1.36
C VAL A 128 17.13 -2.04 -1.39
N GLN A 129 16.58 -0.83 -1.52
CA GLN A 129 17.38 0.42 -1.51
C GLN A 129 17.91 0.82 -0.12
N CYS A 130 17.40 0.22 0.95
CA CYS A 130 17.82 0.54 2.31
C CYS A 130 17.87 -0.71 3.19
N ALA A 131 18.86 -0.78 4.08
CA ALA A 131 19.04 -1.88 5.03
C ALA A 131 18.22 -1.69 6.33
N VAL A 132 16.98 -1.24 6.22
CA VAL A 132 16.04 -1.22 7.35
C VAL A 132 14.98 -2.30 7.16
N PRO A 133 14.35 -2.82 8.23
CA PRO A 133 13.20 -3.70 8.09
C PRO A 133 12.12 -3.06 7.23
N CYS A 134 11.46 -3.88 6.41
CA CYS A 134 10.48 -3.41 5.45
C CYS A 134 9.24 -4.29 5.50
N ILE A 135 8.08 -3.65 5.50
CA ILE A 135 6.77 -4.28 5.44
C ILE A 135 6.15 -3.90 4.10
N VAL A 136 5.71 -4.90 3.33
CA VAL A 136 4.90 -4.69 2.13
C VAL A 136 3.50 -5.18 2.45
N ALA A 137 2.51 -4.29 2.35
CA ALA A 137 1.14 -4.57 2.79
C ALA A 137 0.09 -3.93 1.88
N GLY A 138 -1.10 -4.49 1.88
CA GLY A 138 -2.24 -4.05 1.08
C GLY A 138 -2.93 -5.23 0.43
N ASP A 139 -3.89 -4.93 -0.44
CA ASP A 139 -4.56 -5.95 -1.24
C ASP A 139 -3.78 -6.24 -2.52
N PHE A 140 -3.16 -7.41 -2.60
CA PHE A 140 -2.38 -7.85 -3.74
C PHE A 140 -3.25 -8.43 -4.87
N ASN A 141 -4.52 -8.75 -4.64
CA ASN A 141 -5.41 -9.48 -5.56
C ASN A 141 -4.90 -10.85 -6.05
N VAL A 142 -3.72 -11.28 -5.64
CA VAL A 142 -3.10 -12.58 -5.91
C VAL A 142 -2.08 -12.83 -4.81
N ARG A 143 -1.85 -14.11 -4.46
CA ARG A 143 -0.83 -14.47 -3.47
C ARG A 143 0.55 -14.00 -3.97
N PRO A 144 1.25 -13.09 -3.26
CA PRO A 144 2.47 -12.47 -3.78
C PRO A 144 3.54 -13.47 -4.16
N PHE A 145 3.72 -14.53 -3.36
CA PHE A 145 4.76 -15.54 -3.55
C PHE A 145 4.48 -16.52 -4.71
N GLU A 146 3.30 -16.49 -5.31
CA GLU A 146 3.05 -17.16 -6.59
C GLU A 146 3.63 -16.39 -7.79
N LEU A 147 4.03 -15.14 -7.59
CA LEU A 147 4.58 -14.28 -8.63
C LEU A 147 6.12 -14.24 -8.55
N PRO A 148 6.84 -14.18 -9.69
CA PRO A 148 8.30 -14.10 -9.70
C PRO A 148 8.88 -12.98 -8.82
N ALA A 149 8.25 -11.80 -8.81
CA ALA A 149 8.68 -10.68 -7.97
C ALA A 149 8.49 -10.98 -6.47
N GLY A 150 7.44 -11.72 -6.09
CA GLY A 150 7.25 -12.15 -4.70
C GLY A 150 8.28 -13.21 -4.28
N GLN A 151 8.69 -14.09 -5.18
CA GLN A 151 9.79 -15.04 -4.92
C GLN A 151 11.12 -14.31 -4.71
N ALA A 152 11.35 -13.18 -5.41
CA ALA A 152 12.49 -12.31 -5.15
C ALA A 152 12.48 -11.75 -3.73
N PHE A 153 11.32 -11.32 -3.21
CA PHE A 153 11.17 -10.96 -1.80
C PHE A 153 11.51 -12.14 -0.86
N GLN A 154 10.98 -13.35 -1.11
CA GLN A 154 11.30 -14.52 -0.28
C GLN A 154 12.80 -14.82 -0.24
N SER A 155 13.50 -14.69 -1.38
CA SER A 155 14.97 -14.86 -1.44
C SER A 155 15.75 -13.84 -0.59
N GLN A 156 15.14 -12.70 -0.26
CA GLN A 156 15.69 -11.67 0.63
C GLN A 156 15.23 -11.84 2.08
N GLY A 157 14.55 -12.96 2.40
CA GLY A 157 14.11 -13.30 3.76
C GLY A 157 12.74 -12.74 4.14
N TYR A 158 11.96 -12.22 3.19
CA TYR A 158 10.58 -11.83 3.47
C TYR A 158 9.73 -13.08 3.69
N GLN A 159 8.79 -12.96 4.63
CA GLN A 159 7.87 -14.04 5.01
C GLN A 159 6.44 -13.52 4.94
N ASP A 160 5.51 -14.44 4.69
CA ASP A 160 4.09 -14.15 4.81
C ASP A 160 3.77 -13.95 6.31
N VAL A 161 2.88 -12.99 6.60
CA VAL A 161 2.58 -12.63 8.01
C VAL A 161 1.79 -13.72 8.73
N PHE A 162 0.96 -14.49 8.02
CA PHE A 162 0.23 -15.62 8.57
C PHE A 162 1.20 -16.76 8.92
N ASP A 163 2.12 -17.08 8.00
CA ASP A 163 3.16 -18.09 8.22
C ASP A 163 4.10 -17.67 9.37
N LEU A 164 4.53 -16.41 9.39
CA LEU A 164 5.40 -15.86 10.43
C LEU A 164 4.72 -15.88 11.81
N HIS A 165 3.43 -15.52 11.87
CA HIS A 165 2.67 -15.57 13.11
C HIS A 165 2.54 -17.02 13.58
N GLN A 166 2.09 -17.93 12.72
CA GLN A 166 1.94 -19.34 13.06
C GLN A 166 3.26 -19.95 13.53
N GLY A 167 4.37 -19.67 12.86
CA GLY A 167 5.69 -20.15 13.25
C GLY A 167 6.20 -19.58 14.58
N SER A 168 5.82 -18.35 14.94
CA SER A 168 6.31 -17.67 16.16
C SER A 168 5.42 -17.86 17.38
N THR A 169 4.11 -18.03 17.20
CA THR A 169 3.14 -18.15 18.31
C THR A 169 2.49 -19.52 18.41
N GLY A 170 2.58 -20.34 17.35
CA GLY A 170 1.88 -21.62 17.25
C GLY A 170 0.37 -21.49 16.96
N THR A 171 -0.14 -20.28 16.77
CA THR A 171 -1.56 -20.02 16.48
C THR A 171 -1.75 -19.49 15.07
N VAL A 172 -2.88 -19.81 14.44
CA VAL A 172 -3.21 -19.28 13.10
C VAL A 172 -3.92 -17.93 13.27
N LEU A 173 -3.49 -16.91 12.52
CA LEU A 173 -4.26 -15.67 12.45
C LEU A 173 -5.62 -15.94 11.79
N PRO A 174 -6.72 -15.36 12.28
CA PRO A 174 -8.01 -15.52 11.63
C PRO A 174 -7.92 -15.04 10.17
N ASP A 175 -8.27 -15.92 9.24
CA ASP A 175 -8.40 -15.61 7.82
C ASP A 175 -9.54 -14.60 7.63
N ASP A 176 -9.27 -13.51 6.92
CA ASP A 176 -10.26 -12.49 6.58
C ASP A 176 -11.10 -12.87 5.35
N GLY A 177 -10.89 -14.06 4.78
CA GLY A 177 -11.77 -14.71 3.82
C GLY A 177 -11.48 -14.38 2.37
N ASN A 178 -10.37 -13.69 2.07
CA ASN A 178 -9.94 -13.39 0.70
C ASN A 178 -8.97 -14.44 0.12
N GLY A 179 -8.83 -15.60 0.78
CA GLY A 179 -7.77 -16.59 0.54
C GLY A 179 -8.15 -17.92 -0.11
N GLN A 180 -9.38 -18.10 -0.63
CA GLN A 180 -9.78 -19.29 -1.42
C GLN A 180 -10.09 -18.95 -2.88
#